data_AF-A0A7C3EU94-F1
#
_entry.id   AF-A0A7C3EU94-F1
#
_cell.length_a   1.000
_cell.length_b   1.000
_cell.length_c   1.000
_cell.angle_alpha   90.00
_cell.angle_beta   90.00
_cell.angle_gamma   90.00
#
_symmetry.space_group_name_H-M   'P 1'
#
loop_
_entity.id
_entity.type
_entity.pdbx_description
1 polymer ?
#
loop_
_entity_poly.entity_id
_entity_poly.type
_entity_poly.pdbx_seq_one_letter_code
_entity_poly.pdbx_strand_id
1 'polypeptide(L)'
;MALPHRNVPGQVYRCPVCGAEISVIYRGAGPLTPRCCNVPMQPLAIGHTIYVCPVCGSQLMVIRDGAGPLTPRCCNTPMRRIQRAA
;
A
#
# COMPACT_ATOMS: atom_id res chain seq x y z
N MET A 1 -20.04 -18.10 0.14
CA MET A 1 -19.00 -17.79 1.13
C MET A 1 -18.01 -16.82 0.50
N ALA A 2 -18.13 -15.53 0.77
CA ALA A 2 -17.19 -14.52 0.28
C ALA A 2 -16.00 -14.46 1.24
N LEU A 3 -14.78 -14.65 0.73
CA LEU A 3 -13.55 -14.44 1.50
C LEU A 3 -13.61 -13.02 2.11
N PRO A 4 -13.34 -12.83 3.41
CA PRO A 4 -13.32 -11.49 3.98
C PRO A 4 -12.27 -10.69 3.21
N HIS A 5 -12.71 -9.64 2.50
CA HIS A 5 -11.81 -8.70 1.82
C HIS A 5 -10.85 -8.14 2.88
N ARG A 6 -9.63 -8.66 2.91
CA ARG A 6 -8.60 -8.25 3.86
C ARG A 6 -7.93 -7.00 3.31
N ASN A 7 -7.80 -5.96 4.13
CA ASN A 7 -6.98 -4.80 3.79
C ASN A 7 -5.55 -5.28 3.46
N VAL A 8 -5.06 -4.89 2.30
CA VAL A 8 -3.72 -5.28 1.84
C VAL A 8 -2.79 -4.09 2.03
N PRO A 9 -1.65 -4.24 2.72
CA PRO A 9 -0.64 -3.19 2.79
C PRO A 9 -0.26 -2.73 1.38
N GLY A 10 -0.20 -1.42 1.17
CA GLY A 10 0.07 -0.80 -0.12
C GLY A 10 -1.16 -0.61 -1.01
N GLN A 11 -2.33 -1.12 -0.63
CA GLN A 11 -3.58 -0.82 -1.35
C GLN A 11 -3.90 0.67 -1.28
N VAL A 12 -4.26 1.25 -2.42
CA VAL A 12 -4.62 2.68 -2.55
C VAL A 12 -6.08 2.82 -2.91
N TYR A 13 -6.75 3.80 -2.32
CA TYR A 13 -8.12 4.20 -2.62
C TYR A 13 -8.12 5.64 -3.11
N ARG A 14 -8.92 5.94 -4.13
CA ARG A 14 -9.06 7.30 -4.67
C ARG A 14 -10.50 7.78 -4.61
N CYS A 15 -10.68 9.05 -4.24
CA CYS A 15 -11.98 9.71 -4.31
C CYS A 15 -12.29 10.05 -5.78
N PRO A 16 -13.43 9.62 -6.34
CA PRO A 16 -13.79 9.95 -7.72
C PRO A 16 -14.20 11.42 -7.90
N VAL A 17 -14.44 12.16 -6.81
CA VAL A 17 -14.89 13.57 -6.85
C VAL A 17 -13.71 14.53 -6.76
N CYS A 18 -12.92 14.48 -5.67
CA CYS A 18 -11.81 15.42 -5.45
C CYS A 18 -10.43 14.85 -5.81
N GLY A 19 -10.34 13.56 -6.12
CA GLY A 19 -9.07 12.90 -6.44
C GLY A 19 -8.16 12.59 -5.26
N ALA A 20 -8.56 12.87 -4.01
CA ALA A 20 -7.78 12.51 -2.82
C ALA A 20 -7.50 11.01 -2.74
N GLU A 21 -6.33 10.64 -2.22
CA GLU A 21 -5.86 9.25 -2.12
C GLU A 21 -5.62 8.85 -0.67
N ILE A 22 -5.93 7.59 -0.34
CA ILE A 22 -5.66 6.97 0.95
C ILE A 22 -4.95 5.65 0.71
N SER A 23 -3.93 5.38 1.52
CA SER A 23 -3.10 4.19 1.38
C SER A 23 -3.09 3.36 2.65
N VAL A 24 -3.23 2.05 2.51
CA VAL A 24 -3.22 1.12 3.63
C VAL A 24 -1.78 0.84 4.04
N ILE A 25 -1.35 1.35 5.19
CA ILE A 25 0.02 1.14 5.71
C ILE A 25 0.18 -0.24 6.35
N TYR A 26 -0.84 -0.73 7.04
CA TYR A 26 -0.82 -2.01 7.75
C TYR A 26 -2.12 -2.78 7.55
N ARG A 27 -2.03 -4.12 7.57
CA ARG A 27 -3.19 -5.00 7.46
C ARG A 27 -4.03 -4.91 8.73
N GLY A 28 -5.28 -4.49 8.59
CA GLY A 28 -6.32 -4.61 9.62
C GLY A 28 -7.29 -5.77 9.33
N ALA A 29 -8.07 -6.14 10.34
CA ALA A 29 -9.22 -7.03 10.15
C ALA A 29 -10.42 -6.25 9.58
N GLY A 30 -11.16 -6.87 8.65
CA GLY A 30 -12.36 -6.31 8.04
C GLY A 30 -12.10 -5.45 6.78
N PRO A 31 -13.15 -5.19 5.98
CA PRO A 31 -13.03 -4.40 4.76
C PRO A 31 -12.90 -2.90 5.07
N LEU A 32 -11.84 -2.26 4.55
CA LEU A 32 -11.75 -0.80 4.56
C LEU A 32 -12.69 -0.25 3.47
N THR A 33 -13.64 0.59 3.91
CA THR A 33 -14.60 1.28 3.04
C THR A 33 -14.47 2.78 3.23
N PRO A 34 -13.35 3.39 2.80
CA PRO A 34 -13.10 4.79 3.07
C PRO A 34 -14.08 5.67 2.28
N ARG A 35 -14.48 6.79 2.88
CA ARG A 35 -15.36 7.78 2.27
C ARG A 35 -14.67 9.12 2.19
N CYS A 36 -14.85 9.80 1.07
CA CYS A 36 -14.37 11.16 0.84
C CYS A 36 -15.39 11.88 -0.04
N CYS A 37 -15.65 13.17 0.17
CA CYS A 37 -16.73 13.91 -0.49
C CYS A 37 -18.10 13.20 -0.36
N ASN A 38 -18.36 12.57 0.78
CA ASN A 38 -19.57 11.78 1.08
C ASN A 38 -19.84 10.57 0.16
N VAL A 39 -18.91 10.21 -0.73
CA VAL A 39 -19.01 9.02 -1.59
C VAL A 39 -17.99 7.95 -1.19
N PRO A 40 -18.28 6.66 -1.45
CA PRO A 40 -17.28 5.60 -1.31
C PRO A 40 -16.07 5.86 -2.22
N MET A 41 -14.86 5.71 -1.68
CA MET A 41 -13.64 5.75 -2.49
C MET A 41 -13.44 4.43 -3.25
N GLN A 42 -12.82 4.51 -4.41
CA GLN A 42 -12.60 3.37 -5.30
C GLN A 42 -11.18 2.81 -5.12
N PRO A 43 -10.99 1.48 -5.02
CA PRO A 43 -9.66 0.89 -4.97
C PRO A 43 -8.95 1.10 -6.32
N LEU A 44 -7.67 1.49 -6.28
CA LEU A 44 -6.82 1.54 -7.46
C LEU A 44 -6.15 0.17 -7.66
N ALA A 45 -6.00 -0.22 -8.93
CA ALA A 45 -5.24 -1.42 -9.31
C ALA A 45 -3.73 -1.29 -9.02
N ILE A 46 -3.25 -0.06 -8.85
CA ILE A 46 -1.87 0.24 -8.52
C ILE A 46 -1.76 0.34 -6.99
N GLY A 47 -0.93 -0.51 -6.41
CA GLY A 47 -0.49 -0.39 -5.02
C GLY A 47 0.85 0.31 -4.90
N HIS A 48 1.14 0.87 -3.74
CA HIS A 48 2.47 1.40 -3.44
C HIS A 48 3.51 0.28 -3.43
N THR A 49 4.71 0.61 -3.90
CA THR A 49 5.87 -0.27 -3.75
C THR A 49 6.17 -0.45 -2.27
N ILE A 50 6.31 -1.71 -1.82
CA ILE A 50 6.77 -2.02 -0.47
C ILE A 50 8.14 -2.72 -0.55
N TYR A 51 9.00 -2.43 0.40
CA TYR A 51 10.27 -3.11 0.63
C TYR A 51 10.22 -3.82 1.98
N VAL A 52 10.78 -5.02 2.07
CA VAL A 52 10.85 -5.79 3.32
C VAL A 52 12.30 -6.13 3.65
N CYS A 53 12.69 -5.91 4.90
CA CYS A 53 13.99 -6.35 5.41
C CYS A 53 13.99 -7.88 5.53
N PRO A 54 14.93 -8.59 4.89
CA PRO A 54 15.00 -10.05 5.00
C PRO A 54 15.48 -10.54 6.37
N VAL A 55 16.05 -9.65 7.20
CA VAL A 55 16.61 -10.00 8.52
C VAL A 55 15.55 -9.82 9.62
N CYS A 56 14.98 -8.62 9.75
CA CYS A 56 14.03 -8.30 10.83
C CYS A 56 12.55 -8.21 10.40
N GLY A 57 12.25 -8.31 9.10
CA GLY A 57 10.89 -8.20 8.58
C GLY A 57 10.30 -6.79 8.54
N SER A 58 11.04 -5.76 8.96
CA SER A 58 10.58 -4.36 8.87
C SER A 58 10.21 -3.97 7.44
N GLN A 59 9.16 -3.16 7.31
CA GLN A 59 8.58 -2.76 6.03
C GLN A 59 8.80 -1.28 5.77
N LEU A 60 9.02 -0.93 4.51
CA LEU A 60 9.09 0.44 4.00
C LEU A 60 8.14 0.57 2.82
N MET A 61 7.31 1.61 2.80
CA MET A 61 6.34 1.87 1.72
C MET A 61 6.71 3.15 0.99
N VAL A 62 6.67 3.10 -0.34
CA VAL A 62 6.92 4.26 -1.20
C VAL A 62 5.60 4.88 -1.61
N ILE A 63 5.28 6.06 -1.06
CA ILE A 63 4.03 6.78 -1.35
C ILE A 63 4.10 7.45 -2.73
N ARG A 64 5.27 7.96 -3.13
CA ARG A 64 5.53 8.49 -4.46
C ARG A 64 6.91 8.05 -4.93
N ASP A 65 6.97 7.46 -6.11
CA ASP A 65 8.25 7.14 -6.75
C ASP A 65 8.94 8.46 -7.18
N GLY A 66 10.21 8.60 -6.81
CA GLY A 66 11.07 9.67 -7.31
C GLY A 66 11.73 9.28 -8.63
N ALA A 67 12.48 10.20 -9.25
CA ALA A 67 13.14 9.97 -10.55
C ALA A 67 14.31 8.95 -10.51
N GLY A 68 14.65 8.40 -9.35
CA GLY A 68 15.80 7.50 -9.18
C GLY A 68 15.44 6.16 -8.53
N PRO A 69 16.29 5.13 -8.68
CA PRO A 69 16.07 3.84 -8.04
C PRO A 69 16.22 3.94 -6.52
N LEU A 70 15.16 3.56 -5.78
CA LEU A 70 15.24 3.45 -4.33
C LEU A 70 15.83 2.08 -3.94
N THR A 71 16.96 2.11 -3.22
CA THR A 71 17.65 0.92 -2.70
C THR A 71 17.73 0.97 -1.16
N PRO A 72 16.61 0.79 -0.44
CA PRO A 72 16.62 0.96 1.00
C PRO A 72 17.37 -0.18 1.68
N ARG A 73 18.02 0.13 2.80
CA ARG A 73 18.76 -0.85 3.62
C ARG A 73 18.18 -0.88 5.03
N CYS A 74 18.11 -2.07 5.61
CA CYS A 74 17.72 -2.30 6.99
C CYS A 74 18.58 -3.46 7.53
N CYS A 75 18.98 -3.43 8.79
CA CYS A 75 19.96 -4.39 9.36
C CYS A 75 21.23 -4.50 8.49
N ASN A 76 21.71 -3.37 7.96
CA ASN A 76 22.85 -3.30 7.03
C ASN A 76 22.73 -4.19 5.77
N THR A 77 21.51 -4.62 5.42
CA THR A 77 21.23 -5.51 4.30
C THR A 77 20.27 -4.81 3.32
N PRO A 78 20.46 -4.94 1.99
CA PRO A 78 19.48 -4.45 1.02
C PRO A 78 18.09 -5.05 1.27
N MET A 79 17.06 -4.21 1.30
CA MET A 79 15.70 -4.67 1.43
C MET A 79 15.18 -5.22 0.10
N ARG A 80 14.26 -6.18 0.15
CA ARG A 80 13.67 -6.80 -1.04
C ARG A 80 12.40 -6.06 -1.44
N ARG A 81 12.31 -5.63 -2.70
CA ARG A 81 11.09 -5.06 -3.27
C ARG A 81 10.04 -6.15 -3.38
N ILE A 82 8.88 -5.93 -2.77
CA ILE A 82 7.68 -6.73 -3.00
C ILE A 82 6.73 -5.91 -3.87
N GLN A 83 6.71 -6.22 -5.17
CA GLN A 83 5.60 -5.80 -6.03
C GLN A 83 4.53 -6.87 -5.87
N ARG A 84 3.32 -6.48 -5.43
CA ARG A 84 2.17 -7.38 -5.57
C ARG A 84 1.37 -6.94 -6.78
N ALA A 85 1.15 -7.89 -7.68
CA ALA A 85 0.14 -7.80 -8.71
C ALA A 85 -1.22 -7.55 -8.03
N ALA A 86 -2.03 -6.72 -8.69
CA ALA A 86 -3.40 -6.40 -8.31
C ALA A 86 -4.23 -7.65 -8.01
#